data_AF-A0A495VUE0-F1
#
_entry.id   AF-A0A495VUE0-F1
#
_cell.length_a   1.000
_cell.length_b   1.000
_cell.length_c   1.000
_cell.angle_alpha   90.00
_cell.angle_beta   90.00
_cell.angle_gamma   90.00
#
_symmetry.space_group_name_H-M   'P 1'
#
loop_
_entity.id
_entity.type
_entity.pdbx_description
1 polymer ?
#
loop_
_entity_poly.entity_id
_entity_poly.type
_entity_poly.pdbx_seq_one_letter_code
_entity_poly.pdbx_strand_id
1 'polypeptide(L)' 'MSWTVRLRTQAFNRAALLAGFPSVYALAQAMRVERSTVHRVLNGEQRPGPAFIGGALMVLKPMDFGDLFEVVSKPL' A
#
# COMPACT_ATOMS: atom_id res chain seq x y z
N MET A 1 10.43 22.01 2.31
CA MET A 1 9.39 20.99 2.52
C MET A 1 9.22 20.23 1.22
N SER A 2 9.24 18.89 1.26
CA SER A 2 8.93 18.05 0.10
C SER A 2 7.64 17.28 0.34
N TRP A 3 7.09 16.68 -0.72
CA TRP A 3 5.90 15.85 -0.64
C TRP A 3 6.27 14.37 -0.70
N THR A 4 5.48 13.54 -0.03
CA THR A 4 5.62 12.08 -0.09
C THR A 4 4.25 11.43 -0.08
N VAL A 5 4.21 10.14 -0.38
CA VAL A 5 2.97 9.35 -0.35
C VAL A 5 2.92 8.59 0.97
N ARG A 6 1.75 8.57 1.61
CA ARG A 6 1.45 7.71 2.76
C ARG A 6 0.33 6.74 2.38
N LEU A 7 0.40 5.54 2.93
CA LEU A 7 -0.67 4.55 2.82
C LEU A 7 -1.82 4.90 3.76
N ARG A 8 -3.05 4.84 3.26
CA ARG A 8 -4.25 4.82 4.11
C ARG A 8 -4.45 3.40 4.64
N THR A 9 -3.70 3.04 5.68
CA THR A 9 -3.58 1.64 6.16
C THR A 9 -4.94 0.95 6.40
N GLN A 10 -5.92 1.65 6.98
CA GLN A 10 -7.25 1.07 7.21
C GLN A 10 -8.00 0.79 5.89
N ALA A 11 -7.99 1.74 4.95
CA ALA A 11 -8.63 1.57 3.65
C ALA A 11 -7.97 0.45 2.85
N PHE A 12 -6.64 0.40 2.85
CA PHE A 12 -5.86 -0.65 2.20
C PHE A 12 -6.16 -2.04 2.77
N ASN A 13 -6.14 -2.21 4.09
CA ASN A 13 -6.44 -3.50 4.72
C ASN A 13 -7.85 -3.97 4.41
N ARG A 14 -8.83 -3.05 4.37
CA ARG A 14 -10.20 -3.37 4.00
C ARG A 14 -10.29 -3.79 2.53
N ALA A 15 -9.64 -3.05 1.62
CA ALA A 15 -9.60 -3.40 0.21
C ALA A 15 -8.94 -4.76 -0.03
N ALA A 16 -7.82 -5.05 0.65
CA ALA A 16 -7.14 -6.34 0.55
C ALA A 16 -8.03 -7.51 1.02
N LEU A 17 -8.75 -7.34 2.13
CA LEU A 17 -9.68 -8.34 2.62
C LEU A 17 -10.83 -8.58 1.63
N LEU A 18 -11.44 -7.51 1.12
CA LEU A 18 -12.54 -7.57 0.15
C LEU A 18 -12.09 -8.16 -1.21
N ALA A 19 -10.83 -7.95 -1.59
CA ALA A 19 -10.22 -8.55 -2.77
C ALA A 19 -9.83 -10.03 -2.56
N GLY A 20 -10.10 -10.62 -1.39
CA GLY A 20 -9.86 -12.03 -1.11
C GLY A 20 -8.43 -12.37 -0.72
N PHE A 21 -7.63 -11.42 -0.22
CA PHE A 21 -6.29 -11.68 0.32
C PHE A 21 -6.33 -11.85 1.84
N PRO A 22 -6.36 -13.08 2.37
CA PRO A 22 -6.52 -13.33 3.80
C PRO A 22 -5.23 -13.11 4.61
N SER A 23 -4.10 -12.90 3.93
CA SER A 23 -2.80 -12.71 4.58
C SER A 23 -1.92 -11.73 3.83
N VAL A 24 -1.03 -11.08 4.59
CA VAL A 24 0.01 -10.18 4.07
C VAL A 24 0.93 -10.89 3.08
N TYR A 25 1.20 -12.17 3.29
CA TYR A 25 2.05 -12.96 2.38
C TYR A 25 1.39 -13.16 1.00
N ALA A 26 0.12 -13.58 0.97
CA ALA A 26 -0.61 -13.77 -0.28
C ALA A 26 -0.75 -12.45 -1.06
N LEU A 27 -1.03 -11.35 -0.35
CA LEU A 27 -1.09 -10.02 -0.93
C LEU A 27 0.26 -9.58 -1.51
N ALA A 28 1.36 -9.78 -0.78
CA ALA A 28 2.70 -9.43 -1.24
C ALA A 28 3.08 -10.16 -2.54
N GLN A 29 2.78 -11.46 -2.63
CA GLN A 29 2.97 -12.26 -3.84
C GLN A 29 2.15 -11.73 -5.02
N ALA A 30 0.86 -11.44 -4.80
CA ALA A 30 0.00 -10.88 -5.85
C ALA A 30 0.49 -9.50 -6.33
N MET A 31 0.92 -8.65 -5.40
CA MET A 31 1.48 -7.32 -5.68
C MET A 31 2.89 -7.36 -6.28
N ARG A 32 3.54 -8.53 -6.30
CA ARG A 32 4.93 -8.73 -6.74
C ARG A 32 5.92 -7.86 -5.97
N VAL A 33 5.76 -7.80 -4.65
CA VAL A 33 6.67 -7.08 -3.74
C VAL A 33 7.10 -7.97 -2.58
N GLU A 34 8.21 -7.63 -1.95
CA GLU A 34 8.69 -8.36 -0.77
C GLU A 34 7.72 -8.24 0.40
N ARG A 35 7.48 -9.35 1.10
CA ARG A 35 6.62 -9.38 2.29
C ARG A 35 7.09 -8.37 3.36
N SER A 36 8.41 -8.22 3.53
CA SER A 36 9.01 -7.27 4.45
C SER A 36 8.69 -5.81 4.06
N THR A 37 8.64 -5.50 2.77
CA THR A 37 8.20 -4.18 2.27
C THR A 37 6.74 -3.93 2.64
N VAL A 38 5.86 -4.91 2.47
CA VAL A 38 4.45 -4.74 2.85
C VAL A 38 4.30 -4.48 4.35
N HIS A 39 4.98 -5.25 5.20
CA HIS A 39 4.97 -5.03 6.65
C HIS A 39 5.47 -3.62 7.02
N ARG A 40 6.63 -3.20 6.50
CA ARG A 40 7.19 -1.88 6.80
C ARG A 40 6.28 -0.74 6.37
N VAL A 41 5.62 -0.87 5.21
CA VAL A 41 4.66 0.14 4.74
C VAL A 41 3.39 0.18 5.60
N LEU A 42 2.83 -0.99 5.94
CA LEU A 42 1.64 -1.08 6.78
C LEU A 42 1.87 -0.51 8.19
N ASN A 43 3.05 -0.76 8.77
CA ASN A 43 3.45 -0.26 10.08
C ASN A 43 3.91 1.21 10.06
N GLY A 44 4.01 1.84 8.88
CA GLY A 44 4.51 3.21 8.75
C GLY A 44 6.02 3.38 8.91
N GLU A 45 6.77 2.27 8.98
CA GLU A 45 8.25 2.24 9.03
C GLU A 45 8.87 2.66 7.69
N GLN A 46 8.15 2.48 6.58
CA GLN A 46 8.60 2.84 5.23
C GLN A 46 7.46 3.53 4.46
N ARG A 47 7.80 4.53 3.63
CA ARG A 47 6.83 5.10 2.68
C ARG A 47 6.62 4.15 1.49
N PRO A 48 5.39 4.02 0.98
CA PRO A 48 5.13 3.22 -0.21
C PRO A 48 5.93 3.75 -1.41
N GLY A 49 6.79 2.89 -1.98
CA GLY A 49 7.53 3.19 -3.19
C GLY A 49 6.75 2.86 -4.47
N PRO A 50 7.29 3.17 -5.67
CA PRO A 50 6.60 2.96 -6.93
C PRO A 50 6.12 1.52 -7.15
N ALA A 51 6.94 0.52 -6.81
CA ALA A 51 6.58 -0.89 -6.93
C ALA A 51 5.38 -1.27 -6.04
N PHE A 52 5.35 -0.77 -4.81
CA PHE A 52 4.23 -1.01 -3.89
C PHE A 52 2.94 -0.36 -4.42
N ILE A 53 3.03 0.90 -4.86
CA ILE A 53 1.88 1.66 -5.38
C ILE A 53 1.31 0.97 -6.62
N GLY A 54 2.16 0.64 -7.59
CA GLY A 54 1.74 -0.04 -8.82
C GLY A 54 1.11 -1.41 -8.55
N GLY A 55 1.74 -2.22 -7.68
CA GLY A 55 1.20 -3.52 -7.27
C GLY A 55 -0.17 -3.39 -6.62
N ALA A 56 -0.34 -2.44 -5.70
CA ALA A 56 -1.61 -2.19 -5.03
C ALA A 56 -2.73 -1.82 -6.02
N LEU A 57 -2.47 -0.87 -6.94
CA LEU A 57 -3.46 -0.42 -7.92
C LEU A 57 -3.82 -1.49 -8.95
N MET A 58 -2.91 -2.41 -9.25
CA MET A 58 -3.19 -3.53 -10.16
C MET A 58 -3.99 -4.64 -9.49
N VAL A 59 -3.69 -4.94 -8.22
CA VAL A 59 -4.26 -6.08 -7.48
C VAL A 59 -5.58 -5.73 -6.81
N LEU A 60 -5.74 -4.51 -6.32
CA LEU A 60 -6.90 -4.08 -5.53
C LEU A 60 -7.95 -3.32 -6.36
N LYS A 61 -8.12 -3.68 -7.64
CA LYS A 61 -9.18 -3.09 -8.46
C LYS A 61 -10.56 -3.29 -7.81
N PRO A 62 -11.48 -2.31 -7.88
CA PRO A 62 -11.41 -1.10 -8.70
C PRO A 62 -10.77 0.12 -8.00
N MET A 63 -10.06 -0.05 -6.89
CA MET A 63 -9.51 1.07 -6.11
C MET A 63 -8.54 1.92 -6.94
N ASP A 64 -8.60 3.23 -6.72
CA ASP A 64 -7.68 4.20 -7.30
C ASP A 64 -6.59 4.66 -6.31
N PHE A 65 -5.77 5.61 -6.75
CA PHE A 65 -4.71 6.14 -5.89
C PHE A 65 -5.26 6.87 -4.66
N GLY A 66 -6.33 7.65 -4.80
CA GLY A 66 -6.90 8.44 -3.71
C GLY A 66 -7.59 7.59 -2.66
N ASP A 67 -8.13 6.44 -3.05
CA ASP A 67 -8.74 5.45 -2.14
C ASP A 67 -7.71 4.83 -1.18
N LEU A 68 -6.52 4.52 -1.69
CA LEU A 68 -5.50 3.75 -0.97
C LEU A 68 -4.37 4.61 -0.39
N PHE A 69 -4.13 5.78 -0.97
CA PHE A 69 -2.98 6.61 -0.65
C PHE A 69 -3.38 8.06 -0.43
N GLU A 70 -2.47 8.81 0.16
CA GLU A 70 -2.58 10.26 0.32
C GLU A 70 -1.20 10.89 0.13
N VAL A 71 -1.20 12.10 -0.42
CA VAL A 71 0.02 12.92 -0.53
C VAL A 71 0.11 13.77 0.73
N VAL A 72 1.23 13.64 1.45
CA VAL A 72 1.48 14.33 2.71
C VAL A 72 2.79 15.12 2.63
N SER A 73 2.90 16.18 3.43
CA SER A 73 4.16 16.87 3.59
C SER A 73 5.16 15.96 4.33
N LYS A 74 6.39 15.91 3.84
CA LYS A 74 7.50 15.24 4.52
C LYS A 74 8.17 16.29 5.43
N PRO A 75 8.18 16.10 6.76
CA PRO A 75 9.02 16.88 7.65
C PRO A 75 10.48 16.72 7.23
N LEU A 76 11.26 17.81 7.28
CA LEU A 76 12.69 17.80 6.94
C LEU A 76 13.44 16.79 7.80
#